data_AF-A0A3D4FDA3-F1
#
_entry.id   AF-A0A3D4FDA3-F1
#
_cell.length_a   1.000
_cell.length_b   1.000
_cell.length_c   1.000
_cell.angle_alpha   90.00
_cell.angle_beta   90.00
_cell.angle_gamma   90.00
#
_symmetry.space_group_name_H-M   'P 1'
#
loop_
_entity.id
_entity.type
_entity.pdbx_description
1 polymer ?
#
loop_
_entity_poly.entity_id
_entity_poly.type
_entity_poly.pdbx_seq_one_letter_code
_entity_poly.pdbx_strand_id
1 'polypeptide(L)'
;WKVVGEGALLLSLSENDVLEVQLPHENWEGTETLSFTVSDPDGASAVVQAVFSVLAGYRPPVAYPDDVITQEDASVVVDALANDQHPTSQSFRLLEVSPPLHGENRMLEDGTIFYMPEADYHGEDSFEYVITDDNGG
;
A
#
# COMPACT_ATOMS: atom_id res chain seq x y z
N TRP A 1 -20.51 34.57 -5.12
CA TRP A 1 -20.48 33.41 -6.05
C TRP A 1 -21.01 32.19 -5.32
N LYS A 2 -21.33 31.09 -6.02
CA LYS A 2 -21.82 29.83 -5.43
C LYS A 2 -20.88 28.68 -5.79
N VAL A 3 -20.62 27.79 -4.84
CA VAL A 3 -19.95 26.51 -5.08
C VAL A 3 -20.91 25.35 -4.84
N VAL A 4 -20.81 24.31 -5.66
CA VAL A 4 -21.49 23.04 -5.47
C VAL A 4 -20.50 21.92 -5.75
N GLY A 5 -20.35 21.00 -4.81
CA GLY A 5 -19.64 19.73 -4.99
C GLY A 5 -20.59 18.57 -5.25
N GLU A 6 -20.02 17.40 -5.47
CA GLU A 6 -20.70 16.11 -5.62
C GLU A 6 -21.00 15.47 -4.25
N GLY A 7 -20.46 16.03 -3.17
CA GLY A 7 -20.93 15.81 -1.80
C GLY A 7 -20.01 14.96 -0.92
N ALA A 8 -18.82 14.59 -1.39
CA ALA A 8 -17.83 13.92 -0.53
C ALA A 8 -17.00 14.94 0.25
N LEU A 9 -16.54 16.01 -0.40
CA LEU A 9 -15.80 17.09 0.22
C LEU A 9 -16.72 18.00 1.05
N LEU A 10 -16.23 18.39 2.22
CA LEU A 10 -16.90 19.34 3.09
C LEU A 10 -16.49 20.75 2.64
N LEU A 11 -17.47 21.54 2.19
CA LEU A 11 -17.25 22.87 1.63
C LEU A 11 -17.76 23.94 2.59
N SER A 12 -16.90 24.91 2.92
CA SER A 12 -17.28 26.09 3.71
C SER A 12 -16.82 27.35 2.99
N LEU A 13 -17.72 28.33 2.85
CA LEU A 13 -17.39 29.63 2.29
C LEU A 13 -17.31 30.66 3.42
N SER A 14 -16.14 31.27 3.58
CA SER A 14 -15.93 32.33 4.57
C SER A 14 -16.52 33.67 4.12
N GLU A 15 -16.65 34.61 5.06
CA GLU A 15 -17.13 35.98 4.80
C GLU A 15 -16.24 36.78 3.83
N ASN A 16 -14.98 36.38 3.65
CA ASN A 16 -14.01 37.02 2.75
C ASN A 16 -13.91 36.33 1.38
N ASP A 17 -14.94 35.59 0.95
CA ASP A 17 -14.96 34.87 -0.33
C ASP A 17 -13.84 33.83 -0.50
N VAL A 18 -13.35 33.25 0.61
CA VAL A 18 -12.41 32.12 0.59
C VAL A 18 -13.19 30.82 0.81
N LEU A 19 -13.08 29.89 -0.14
CA LEU A 19 -13.57 28.52 0.00
C LEU A 19 -12.55 27.68 0.73
N GLU A 20 -12.97 27.15 1.87
CA GLU A 20 -12.27 26.10 2.60
C GLU A 20 -12.83 24.74 2.17
N VAL A 21 -11.92 23.86 1.74
CA VAL A 21 -12.22 22.49 1.35
C VAL A 21 -11.62 21.57 2.41
N GLN A 22 -12.45 20.73 3.02
CA GLN A 22 -12.04 19.74 4.02
C GLN A 22 -12.38 18.33 3.55
N LEU A 23 -11.55 17.37 3.95
CA LEU A 23 -11.81 15.96 3.73
C LEU A 23 -13.01 15.51 4.60
N PRO A 24 -13.88 14.61 4.11
CA PRO A 24 -15.00 14.09 4.90
C PRO A 24 -14.55 13.29 6.13
N HIS A 25 -13.40 12.63 6.04
CA HIS A 25 -12.79 11.87 7.12
C HIS A 25 -11.28 11.78 6.91
N GLU A 26 -10.57 11.39 7.96
CA GLU A 26 -9.15 11.04 7.89
C GLU A 26 -8.96 9.91 6.85
N ASN A 27 -7.96 10.04 5.98
CA ASN A 27 -7.65 9.11 4.88
C ASN A 27 -8.70 9.01 3.75
N TRP A 28 -9.52 10.04 3.51
CA TRP A 28 -10.35 10.04 2.29
C TRP A 28 -9.46 10.03 1.04
N GLU A 29 -9.66 9.01 0.20
CA GLU A 29 -9.05 8.85 -1.12
C GLU A 29 -10.16 8.99 -2.16
N GLY A 30 -9.97 9.82 -3.19
CA GLY A 30 -11.00 10.04 -4.18
C GLY A 30 -10.80 11.28 -5.05
N THR A 31 -11.73 11.46 -5.98
CA THR A 31 -11.80 12.62 -6.86
C THR A 31 -13.20 13.21 -6.79
N GLU A 32 -13.30 14.53 -6.73
CA GLU A 32 -14.55 15.27 -6.76
C GLU A 32 -14.42 16.52 -7.64
N THR A 33 -15.46 16.81 -8.43
CA THR A 33 -15.54 18.03 -9.24
C THR A 33 -16.37 19.11 -8.54
N LEU A 34 -15.75 20.26 -8.28
CA LEU A 34 -16.43 21.44 -7.75
C LEU A 34 -16.84 22.37 -8.88
N SER A 35 -18.11 22.77 -8.90
CA SER A 35 -18.66 23.76 -9.85
C SER A 35 -18.85 25.11 -9.18
N PHE A 36 -18.23 26.14 -9.73
CA PHE A 36 -18.27 27.53 -9.27
C PHE A 36 -19.15 28.35 -10.21
N THR A 37 -20.17 29.01 -9.67
CA THR A 37 -21.06 29.89 -10.44
C THR A 37 -20.90 31.34 -9.97
N VAL A 38 -20.61 32.24 -10.90
CA VAL A 38 -20.60 33.69 -10.68
C VAL A 38 -21.79 34.27 -11.44
N SER A 39 -22.58 35.14 -10.79
CA SER A 39 -23.68 35.87 -11.42
C SER A 39 -23.48 37.37 -11.25
N ASP A 40 -23.86 38.14 -12.25
CA ASP A 40 -23.94 39.60 -12.16
C ASP A 40 -25.32 40.07 -11.62
N PRO A 41 -25.47 41.34 -11.24
CA PRO A 41 -26.74 41.89 -10.77
C PRO A 41 -27.87 41.87 -11.81
N ASP A 42 -27.52 41.82 -13.10
CA ASP A 42 -28.45 41.84 -14.23
C ASP A 42 -28.92 40.42 -14.62
N GLY A 43 -28.40 39.39 -13.94
CA GLY A 43 -28.82 37.99 -14.05
C GLY A 43 -27.97 37.13 -15.00
N ALA A 44 -26.92 37.65 -15.61
CA ALA A 44 -25.98 36.84 -16.38
C ALA A 44 -25.13 35.99 -15.43
N SER A 45 -24.72 34.79 -15.86
CA SER A 45 -23.89 33.90 -15.04
C SER A 45 -22.84 33.15 -15.85
N ALA A 46 -21.71 32.86 -15.22
CA ALA A 46 -20.66 31.99 -15.74
C ALA A 46 -20.39 30.84 -14.76
N VAL A 47 -20.06 29.67 -15.30
CA VAL A 47 -19.71 28.47 -14.52
C VAL A 47 -18.30 28.03 -14.87
N VAL A 48 -17.49 27.72 -13.86
CA VAL A 48 -16.17 27.09 -14.00
C VAL A 48 -16.11 25.86 -13.11
N GLN A 49 -15.37 24.83 -13.55
CA GLN A 49 -15.18 23.60 -12.79
C GLN A 49 -13.72 23.46 -12.36
N ALA A 50 -13.50 22.92 -11.16
CA ALA A 50 -12.19 22.49 -10.69
C ALA A 50 -12.28 21.06 -10.15
N VAL A 51 -11.28 20.24 -10.49
CA VAL A 51 -11.19 18.85 -10.04
C VAL A 51 -10.25 18.78 -8.84
N PHE A 52 -10.74 18.20 -7.75
CA PHE A 52 -9.98 17.95 -6.53
C PHE A 52 -9.74 16.45 -6.41
N SER A 53 -8.49 16.04 -6.26
CA SER A 53 -8.12 14.64 -6.12
C SER A 53 -7.22 14.46 -4.92
N VAL A 54 -7.55 13.49 -4.07
CA VAL A 54 -6.65 12.91 -3.08
C VAL A 54 -6.33 11.52 -3.56
N LEU A 55 -5.10 11.32 -4.01
CA LEU A 55 -4.62 10.01 -4.44
C LEU A 55 -4.37 9.14 -3.21
N ALA A 56 -4.64 7.84 -3.36
CA ALA A 56 -4.13 6.86 -2.41
C ALA A 56 -2.61 7.01 -2.30
N GLY A 57 -2.09 7.11 -1.07
CA GLY A 57 -0.66 7.01 -0.85
C GLY A 57 -0.16 5.65 -1.35
N TYR A 58 1.10 5.60 -1.83
CA TYR A 58 1.72 4.32 -2.15
C TYR A 58 1.72 3.43 -0.89
N ARG A 59 1.19 2.20 -1.01
CA ARG A 59 1.08 1.22 0.08
C ARG A 59 1.82 -0.05 -0.33
N PRO A 60 3.07 -0.26 0.11
CA PRO A 60 3.80 -1.49 -0.20
C PRO A 60 3.15 -2.72 0.44
N PRO A 61 3.51 -3.94 -0.01
CA PRO A 61 3.17 -5.16 0.69
C PRO A 61 3.80 -5.20 2.10
N VAL A 62 3.19 -5.93 3.01
CA VAL A 62 3.57 -6.06 4.41
C VAL A 62 3.93 -7.52 4.69
N ALA A 63 5.18 -7.73 5.13
CA ALA A 63 5.69 -9.03 5.53
C ALA A 63 5.35 -9.32 7.01
N TYR A 64 5.08 -10.59 7.34
CA TYR A 64 4.90 -11.06 8.71
C TYR A 64 5.89 -12.19 9.04
N PRO A 65 6.38 -12.28 10.30
CA PRO A 65 7.34 -13.33 10.67
C PRO A 65 6.81 -14.74 10.44
N ASP A 66 7.70 -15.61 9.96
CA ASP A 66 7.47 -17.03 9.72
C ASP A 66 8.28 -17.88 10.69
N ASP A 67 7.66 -18.95 11.22
CA ASP A 67 8.30 -19.92 12.09
C ASP A 67 8.18 -21.32 11.47
N VAL A 68 9.31 -22.00 11.29
CA VAL A 68 9.38 -23.34 10.72
C VAL A 68 10.31 -24.22 11.55
N ILE A 69 9.91 -25.48 11.75
CA ILE A 69 10.72 -26.49 12.44
C ILE A 69 11.05 -27.60 11.45
N THR A 70 12.31 -27.96 11.34
CA THR A 70 12.81 -29.12 10.60
C THR A 70 13.66 -30.00 11.51
N GLN A 71 13.93 -31.23 11.08
CA GLN A 71 14.92 -32.08 11.76
C GLN A 71 16.34 -31.61 11.39
N GLU A 72 17.32 -31.97 12.21
CA GLU A 72 18.73 -31.88 11.81
C GLU A 72 18.94 -32.57 10.46
N ASP A 73 19.85 -32.03 9.64
CA ASP A 73 20.20 -32.55 8.31
C ASP A 73 19.03 -32.69 7.31
N ALA A 74 17.86 -32.12 7.63
CA ALA A 74 16.68 -32.18 6.80
C ALA A 74 16.35 -30.80 6.24
N SER A 75 16.31 -30.71 4.92
CA SER A 75 15.85 -29.49 4.25
C SER A 75 14.36 -29.27 4.41
N VAL A 76 13.96 -28.01 4.27
CA VAL A 76 12.57 -27.57 4.29
C VAL A 76 12.31 -26.55 3.18
N VAL A 77 11.07 -26.52 2.71
CA VAL A 77 10.56 -25.50 1.80
C VAL A 77 9.57 -24.64 2.57
N VAL A 78 9.80 -23.34 2.57
CA VAL A 78 9.03 -22.33 3.32
C VAL A 78 8.24 -21.48 2.32
N ASP A 79 6.93 -21.45 2.50
CA ASP A 79 6.04 -20.52 1.80
C ASP A 79 5.91 -19.24 2.65
N ALA A 80 6.91 -18.36 2.54
CA ALA A 80 6.99 -17.12 3.32
C ALA A 80 5.91 -16.10 2.96
N LEU A 81 5.22 -16.26 1.82
CA LEU A 81 4.15 -15.34 1.41
C LEU A 81 2.78 -15.73 1.99
N ALA A 82 2.67 -16.88 2.65
CA ALA A 82 1.38 -17.44 3.07
C ALA A 82 0.65 -16.59 4.13
N ASN A 83 1.40 -15.86 4.96
CA ASN A 83 0.90 -14.95 5.99
C ASN A 83 1.00 -13.46 5.60
N ASP A 84 1.72 -13.15 4.52
CA ASP A 84 1.94 -11.80 4.00
C ASP A 84 0.72 -11.18 3.33
N GLN A 85 0.66 -9.85 3.32
CA GLN A 85 -0.50 -9.13 2.80
C GLN A 85 -0.12 -7.85 2.06
N HIS A 86 -0.84 -7.55 0.99
CA HIS A 86 -0.80 -6.23 0.36
C HIS A 86 -2.15 -5.53 0.52
N PRO A 87 -2.20 -4.27 1.00
CA PRO A 87 -3.45 -3.56 1.30
C PRO A 87 -4.43 -3.39 0.13
N THR A 88 -3.94 -3.42 -1.12
CA THR A 88 -4.71 -3.06 -2.32
C THR A 88 -4.51 -4.02 -3.50
N SER A 89 -3.49 -4.88 -3.45
CA SER A 89 -3.17 -5.85 -4.50
C SER A 89 -3.17 -7.25 -3.92
N GLN A 90 -3.40 -8.26 -4.77
CA GLN A 90 -3.12 -9.67 -4.46
C GLN A 90 -1.87 -10.18 -5.19
N SER A 91 -1.22 -9.32 -5.98
CA SER A 91 0.00 -9.62 -6.73
C SER A 91 1.19 -8.99 -6.00
N PHE A 92 1.94 -9.81 -5.27
CA PHE A 92 3.25 -9.52 -4.71
C PHE A 92 4.08 -10.81 -4.68
N ARG A 93 5.40 -10.69 -4.57
CA ARG A 93 6.35 -11.82 -4.69
C ARG A 93 7.58 -11.59 -3.81
N LEU A 94 8.33 -12.65 -3.54
CA LEU A 94 9.68 -12.51 -3.00
C LEU A 94 10.59 -11.78 -4.00
N LEU A 95 11.38 -10.86 -3.47
CA LEU A 95 12.40 -10.10 -4.19
C LEU A 95 13.79 -10.61 -3.86
N GLU A 96 14.09 -10.76 -2.57
CA GLU A 96 15.41 -11.13 -2.05
C GLU A 96 15.27 -11.98 -0.79
N VAL A 97 16.31 -12.80 -0.53
CA VAL A 97 16.49 -13.56 0.71
C VAL A 97 17.93 -13.42 1.16
N SER A 98 18.17 -13.11 2.44
CA SER A 98 19.51 -13.03 3.02
C SER A 98 20.05 -14.43 3.30
N PRO A 99 21.37 -14.66 3.30
CA PRO A 99 21.91 -15.92 3.77
C PRO A 99 21.63 -16.11 5.26
N PRO A 100 21.42 -17.36 5.72
CA PRO A 100 21.31 -17.68 7.13
C PRO A 100 22.70 -17.80 7.78
N LEU A 101 22.77 -17.98 9.10
CA LEU A 101 24.05 -18.15 9.80
C LEU A 101 24.53 -19.61 9.78
N HIS A 102 23.62 -20.58 9.80
CA HIS A 102 23.90 -22.00 9.99
C HIS A 102 23.23 -22.89 8.93
N GLY A 103 23.41 -22.51 7.66
CA GLY A 103 22.93 -23.30 6.53
C GLY A 103 23.09 -22.57 5.21
N GLU A 104 22.35 -23.05 4.22
CA GLU A 104 22.18 -22.38 2.94
C GLU A 104 20.70 -22.24 2.61
N ASN A 105 20.33 -21.10 2.02
CA ASN A 105 19.00 -20.90 1.48
C ASN A 105 19.04 -20.40 0.04
N ARG A 106 17.90 -20.52 -0.65
CA ARG A 106 17.68 -19.95 -1.97
C ARG A 106 16.19 -19.84 -2.27
N MET A 107 15.82 -18.84 -3.05
CA MET A 107 14.48 -18.77 -3.63
C MET A 107 14.32 -19.84 -4.73
N LEU A 108 13.14 -20.47 -4.78
CA LEU A 108 12.72 -21.41 -5.81
C LEU A 108 11.91 -20.70 -6.90
N GLU A 109 11.75 -21.37 -8.06
CA GLU A 109 11.02 -20.80 -9.20
C GLU A 109 9.53 -20.56 -8.91
N ASP A 110 8.96 -21.29 -7.96
CA ASP A 110 7.56 -21.14 -7.54
C ASP A 110 7.35 -20.04 -6.49
N GLY A 111 8.41 -19.32 -6.10
CA GLY A 111 8.33 -18.24 -5.12
C GLY A 111 8.41 -18.69 -3.66
N THR A 112 8.75 -19.96 -3.40
CA THR A 112 9.05 -20.45 -2.05
C THR A 112 10.55 -20.39 -1.73
N ILE A 113 10.92 -20.53 -0.47
CA ILE A 113 12.32 -20.51 -0.01
C ILE A 113 12.74 -21.92 0.38
N PHE A 114 13.80 -22.44 -0.22
CA PHE A 114 14.47 -23.65 0.24
C PHE A 114 15.49 -23.31 1.32
N TYR A 115 15.53 -24.08 2.40
CA TYR A 115 16.56 -24.00 3.44
C TYR A 115 17.13 -25.40 3.73
N MET A 116 18.44 -25.48 3.90
CA MET A 116 19.16 -26.67 4.38
C MET A 116 20.12 -26.23 5.49
N PRO A 117 19.98 -26.74 6.73
CA PRO A 117 20.93 -26.45 7.80
C PRO A 117 22.32 -27.03 7.48
N GLU A 118 23.35 -26.48 8.12
CA GLU A 118 24.68 -27.11 8.14
C GLU A 118 24.59 -28.53 8.73
N ALA A 119 25.45 -29.43 8.24
CA ALA A 119 25.49 -30.81 8.74
C ALA A 119 25.75 -30.85 10.25
N ASP A 120 25.02 -31.71 10.98
CA ASP A 120 25.09 -31.87 12.43
C ASP A 120 24.73 -30.59 13.24
N TYR A 121 24.15 -29.56 12.60
CA TYR A 121 23.75 -28.34 13.30
C TYR A 121 22.46 -28.52 14.09
N HIS A 122 22.47 -28.03 15.33
CA HIS A 122 21.30 -27.93 16.19
C HIS A 122 21.19 -26.54 16.80
N GLY A 123 20.10 -25.85 16.53
CA GLY A 123 19.85 -24.53 17.09
C GLY A 123 18.82 -23.75 16.28
N GLU A 124 18.57 -22.53 16.73
CA GLU A 124 17.78 -21.55 15.97
C GLU A 124 18.68 -20.90 14.92
N ASP A 125 18.14 -20.81 13.71
CA ASP A 125 18.75 -20.07 12.60
C ASP A 125 17.71 -19.10 12.03
N SER A 126 18.17 -18.03 11.39
CA SER A 126 17.28 -16.98 10.88
C SER A 126 17.85 -16.34 9.63
N PHE A 127 16.95 -15.89 8.76
CA PHE A 127 17.25 -15.09 7.59
C PHE A 127 16.10 -14.11 7.36
N GLU A 128 16.40 -12.99 6.70
CA GLU A 128 15.42 -12.00 6.28
C GLU A 128 15.01 -12.26 4.83
N TYR A 129 13.78 -11.90 4.49
CA TYR A 129 13.32 -11.85 3.11
C TYR A 129 12.68 -10.48 2.82
N VAL A 130 12.74 -10.10 1.55
CA VAL A 130 12.13 -8.87 1.04
C VAL A 130 11.04 -9.28 0.07
N ILE A 131 9.85 -8.71 0.23
CA ILE A 131 8.74 -8.84 -0.72
C ILE A 131 8.62 -7.60 -1.56
N THR A 132 8.10 -7.75 -2.77
CA THR A 132 7.79 -6.63 -3.64
C THR A 132 6.50 -6.80 -4.43
N ASP A 133 5.85 -5.68 -4.75
CA ASP A 133 4.71 -5.61 -5.66
C ASP A 133 5.11 -5.23 -7.10
N ASP A 134 4.11 -5.03 -7.96
CA ASP A 134 4.32 -4.62 -9.35
C ASP A 134 4.73 -3.14 -9.52
N ASN A 135 4.70 -2.35 -8.44
CA ASN A 135 5.16 -0.97 -8.40
C ASN A 135 6.59 -0.84 -7.84
N GLY A 136 7.19 -1.94 -7.40
CA GLY A 136 8.61 -2.02 -7.03
C GLY A 136 8.93 -1.54 -5.62
N GLY A 137 7.96 -1.54 -4.71
CA GLY A 137 8.25 -1.50 -3.27
C GLY A 137 7.65 -2.68 -2.57
#